data_AF-A0A9E1X3E8-F1
#
_entry.id   AF-A0A9E1X3E8-F1
#
_cell.length_a   1.000
_cell.length_b   1.000
_cell.length_c   1.000
_cell.angle_alpha   90.00
_cell.angle_beta   90.00
_cell.angle_gamma   90.00
#
_symmetry.space_group_name_H-M   'P 1'
#
loop_
_entity.id
_entity.type
_entity.pdbx_description
1 polymer ?
#
loop_
_entity_poly.entity_id
_entity_poly.type
_entity_poly.pdbx_seq_one_letter_code
_entity_poly.pdbx_strand_id
1 'polypeptide(L)' 'MTDFKGTIGRTLADSEPHFEERPHPGDGAPNVVFVLLDDTGFAQFGCYGSDIDTPNIDALAAGGVQFTNFH' A
#
# COMPACT_ATOMS: atom_id res chain seq x y z
N MET A 1 -2.86 -7.80 27.24
CA MET A 1 -2.76 -6.36 26.94
C MET A 1 -1.28 -6.08 26.77
N THR A 2 -0.85 -5.73 25.57
CA THR A 2 0.50 -5.21 25.33
C THR A 2 0.60 -3.84 26.00
N ASP A 3 1.63 -3.65 26.81
CA ASP A 3 1.86 -2.37 27.49
C ASP A 3 2.34 -1.33 26.47
N PHE A 4 1.68 -0.18 26.43
CA PHE A 4 2.17 0.99 25.72
C PHE A 4 3.48 1.48 26.35
N LYS A 5 4.56 1.60 25.56
CA LYS A 5 5.88 2.07 26.02
C LYS A 5 6.24 3.48 25.56
N GLY A 6 5.27 4.21 25.01
CA GLY A 6 5.46 5.58 24.54
C GLY A 6 5.27 6.58 25.68
N THR A 7 5.42 7.86 25.36
CA THR A 7 5.18 8.97 26.29
C THR A 7 4.01 9.79 25.78
N ILE A 8 2.98 9.99 26.60
CA ILE A 8 1.86 10.88 26.28
C ILE A 8 2.15 12.25 26.89
N GLY A 9 2.52 13.19 26.02
CA GLY A 9 2.71 14.60 26.37
C GLY A 9 1.44 15.43 26.16
N ARG A 10 1.49 16.69 26.56
CA ARG A 10 0.37 17.63 26.32
C ARG A 10 0.30 18.07 24.86
N THR A 11 1.43 18.08 24.15
CA THR A 11 1.52 18.38 22.72
C THR A 11 2.20 17.24 21.97
N LEU A 12 2.11 17.26 20.63
CA LEU A 12 2.82 16.30 19.77
C LEU A 12 4.34 16.33 20.04
N ALA A 13 4.91 17.53 20.21
CA ALA A 13 6.34 17.71 20.45
C ALA A 13 6.81 17.11 21.79
N ASP A 14 5.89 16.96 22.75
CA ASP A 14 6.16 16.37 24.07
C ASP A 14 5.82 14.86 24.12
N SER A 15 5.38 14.28 23.01
CA SER A 15 4.90 12.90 22.95
C SER A 15 5.83 12.02 22.13
N GLU A 16 6.05 10.80 22.61
CA GLU A 16 6.81 9.77 21.91
C GLU A 16 5.85 8.63 21.53
N PRO A 17 5.65 8.36 20.24
CA PRO A 17 4.79 7.26 19.83
C PRO A 17 5.44 5.92 20.13
N HIS A 18 4.64 4.98 20.62
CA HIS A 18 5.03 3.57 20.69
C HIS A 18 4.22 2.77 19.68
N PHE A 19 4.87 2.45 18.57
CA PHE A 19 4.37 1.50 17.60
C PHE A 19 4.85 0.11 18.01
N GLU A 20 3.91 -0.84 18.07
CA GLU A 20 4.29 -2.24 18.21
C GLU A 20 5.08 -2.68 16.98
N GLU A 21 6.18 -3.39 17.22
CA GLU A 21 6.94 -3.99 16.14
C GLU A 21 6.08 -5.09 15.53
N ARG A 22 5.70 -4.91 14.25
CA ARG A 22 4.89 -5.92 13.57
C ARG A 22 5.74 -7.19 13.41
N PRO A 23 5.18 -8.38 13.66
CA PRO A 23 5.92 -9.61 13.46
C PRO A 23 6.38 -9.70 11.99
N HIS A 24 7.69 -9.81 11.79
CA HIS A 24 8.27 -9.98 10.46
C HIS A 24 8.23 -11.48 10.08
N PRO A 25 7.76 -11.84 8.89
CA PRO A 25 7.67 -13.25 8.47
C PRO A 25 9.03 -13.96 8.23
N GLY A 26 10.15 -13.32 8.59
CA GLY A 26 11.52 -13.81 8.40
C GLY A 26 12.24 -13.22 7.17
N ASP A 27 13.58 -13.34 7.13
CA ASP A 27 14.44 -12.67 6.13
C ASP A 27 14.22 -13.12 4.69
N GLY A 28 13.67 -14.33 4.49
CA GLY A 28 13.39 -14.89 3.17
C GLY A 28 11.99 -14.59 2.62
N ALA A 29 11.14 -13.92 3.40
CA ALA A 29 9.80 -13.59 2.95
C ALA A 29 9.82 -12.43 1.94
N PRO A 30 8.98 -12.45 0.89
CA PRO A 30 8.93 -11.36 -0.06
C PRO A 30 8.34 -10.10 0.58
N ASN A 31 8.80 -8.94 0.12
CA ASN A 31 8.13 -7.68 0.41
C ASN A 31 6.80 -7.65 -0.36
N VAL A 32 5.70 -7.31 0.33
CA VAL A 32 4.39 -7.13 -0.29
C VAL A 32 3.99 -5.67 -0.15
N VAL A 33 3.79 -5.00 -1.30
CA VAL A 33 3.27 -3.63 -1.35
C VAL A 33 1.87 -3.68 -1.94
N PHE A 34 0.88 -3.20 -1.18
CA PHE A 34 -0.50 -3.09 -1.64
C PHE A 34 -0.80 -1.61 -1.92
N VAL A 35 -1.17 -1.31 -3.16
CA VAL A 35 -1.60 0.02 -3.57
C VAL A 35 -3.10 -0.02 -3.79
N LEU A 36 -3.84 0.67 -2.91
CA LEU A 36 -5.28 0.86 -3.05
C LEU A 36 -5.54 2.23 -3.67
N LEU A 37 -6.32 2.26 -4.74
CA LEU A 37 -6.67 3.48 -5.44
C LEU A 37 -8.15 3.75 -5.19
N ASP A 38 -8.43 4.89 -4.56
CA ASP A 38 -9.77 5.32 -4.21
C ASP A 38 -10.55 5.76 -5.46
N ASP A 39 -11.85 5.51 -5.48
CA ASP A 39 -12.78 5.87 -6.58
C ASP A 39 -12.29 5.56 -8.00
N THR A 40 -11.49 4.51 -8.16
CA THR A 40 -10.92 4.15 -9.46
C THR A 40 -11.78 3.12 -10.19
N GLY A 41 -12.32 3.52 -11.34
CA GLY A 41 -13.07 2.68 -12.26
C GLY A 41 -12.19 1.94 -13.26
N PHE A 42 -12.78 0.93 -13.91
CA PHE A 42 -12.09 0.00 -14.82
C PHE A 42 -11.32 0.70 -15.96
N ALA A 43 -11.91 1.71 -16.61
CA ALA A 43 -11.36 2.34 -17.80
C ALA A 43 -10.43 3.54 -17.51
N GLN A 44 -9.86 3.64 -16.30
CA GLN A 44 -8.95 4.74 -15.93
C GLN A 44 -7.47 4.42 -16.10
N PHE A 45 -7.10 3.18 -16.45
CA PHE A 45 -5.72 2.81 -16.78
C PHE A 45 -5.56 2.46 -18.26
N GLY A 46 -4.42 2.82 -18.83
CA GLY A 46 -4.05 2.55 -20.22
C GLY A 46 -4.12 1.06 -20.58
N CYS A 47 -3.68 0.18 -19.67
CA CYS A 47 -3.79 -1.28 -19.84
C CYS A 47 -5.24 -1.80 -19.97
N TYR A 48 -6.25 -1.00 -19.61
CA TYR A 48 -7.67 -1.29 -19.84
C TYR A 48 -8.31 -0.44 -20.95
N GLY A 49 -7.51 0.28 -21.75
CA GLY A 49 -7.95 1.07 -22.90
C GLY A 49 -8.32 2.53 -22.58
N SER A 50 -7.82 3.08 -21.47
CA SER A 50 -7.97 4.50 -21.16
C SER A 50 -7.15 5.40 -22.09
N ASP A 51 -7.61 6.64 -22.29
CA ASP A 51 -6.83 7.71 -22.95
C ASP A 51 -5.86 8.43 -21.98
N ILE A 52 -5.88 8.08 -20.69
CA ILE A 52 -4.96 8.64 -19.69
C ILE A 52 -3.61 7.91 -19.78
N ASP A 53 -2.52 8.67 -19.91
CA ASP A 53 -1.16 8.13 -19.87
C ASP A 53 -0.83 7.60 -18.47
N THR A 54 -0.83 6.26 -18.32
CA THR A 54 -0.48 5.57 -17.06
C THR A 54 0.72 4.63 -17.19
N PRO A 55 1.87 5.09 -17.71
CA PRO A 55 2.95 4.22 -18.17
C PRO A 55 3.54 3.31 -17.09
N ASN A 56 3.52 3.73 -15.81
CA ASN A 56 4.01 2.91 -14.70
C ASN A 56 3.03 1.77 -14.36
N ILE A 57 1.72 2.02 -14.41
CA ILE A 57 0.70 0.98 -14.20
C ILE A 57 0.70 0.01 -15.39
N ASP A 58 0.86 0.53 -16.59
CA ASP A 58 0.92 -0.28 -17.81
C ASP A 58 2.14 -1.22 -17.80
N ALA A 59 3.30 -0.72 -17.36
CA ALA A 59 4.50 -1.54 -17.19
C ALA A 59 4.32 -2.62 -16.11
N LEU A 60 3.64 -2.33 -14.99
CA LEU A 60 3.32 -3.32 -13.96
C LEU A 60 2.38 -4.40 -14.49
N ALA A 61 1.36 -4.03 -15.27
CA ALA A 61 0.43 -4.97 -15.88
C ALA A 61 1.14 -5.88 -16.91
N ALA A 62 1.98 -5.29 -17.78
CA ALA A 62 2.73 -6.04 -18.79
C ALA A 62 3.81 -6.95 -18.20
N GLY A 63 4.43 -6.55 -17.09
CA GLY A 63 5.43 -7.35 -16.37
C GLY A 63 4.86 -8.33 -15.34
N GLY A 64 3.53 -8.36 -15.18
CA GLY A 64 2.85 -9.10 -14.12
C GLY A 64 1.61 -9.83 -14.60
N VAL A 65 0.61 -9.90 -13.73
CA VAL A 65 -0.71 -10.48 -14.03
C VAL A 65 -1.74 -9.36 -14.07
N GLN A 66 -2.43 -9.23 -15.20
CA GLN A 66 -3.53 -8.29 -15.38
C GLN A 66 -4.87 -9.01 -15.26
N PHE A 67 -5.73 -8.57 -14.34
CA PHE A 67 -7.07 -9.11 -14.19
C PHE A 67 -8.07 -8.29 -15.01
N THR A 68 -8.83 -8.93 -15.88
CA THR A 68 -9.83 -8.26 -16.74
C THR A 68 -11.28 -8.47 -16.31
N ASN A 69 -11.52 -9.24 -15.25
CA ASN A 69 -12.83 -9.54 -14.69
C ASN A 69 -12.77 -9.63 -13.16
N PHE A 70 -12.79 -8.48 -12.48
CA PHE A 70 -12.69 -8.35 -11.02
C PHE A 70 -13.85 -7.48 -10.50
N HIS A 71 -14.33 -7.78 -9.29
CA HIS A 71 -15.44 -7.09 -8.61
C HIS A 71 -15.18 -7.02 -7.10
#